data_AF-A0A0G4J7N3-F1
#
_entry.id   AF-A0A0G4J7N3-F1
#
_cell.length_a   1.000
_cell.length_b   1.000
_cell.length_c   1.000
_cell.angle_alpha   90.00
_cell.angle_beta   90.00
_cell.angle_gamma   90.00
#
_symmetry.space_group_name_H-M   'P 1'
#
loop_
_entity.id
_entity.type
_entity.pdbx_description
1 polymer ?
#
loop_
_entity_poly.entity_id
_entity_poly.type
_entity_poly.pdbx_seq_one_letter_code
_entity_poly.pdbx_strand_id
1 'polypeptide(L)'
;MSGVDGVHEGMPVRGILAHVKHVQEGRARAYSRWDAEFVQWRTGRTDDRAYAAACEDARRDIQQASTSMIKLATWLSTTPDGESWGRLITQLQRCEKRKFELTVERIMLRAQAGNDLEVRDAELLCRECVVRRGLADVIDEINDILEQIEFEIHA
;
A
#
# COMPACT_ATOMS: atom_id res chain seq x y z
N MET A 1 -28.96 1.49 -10.92
CA MET A 1 -28.32 0.22 -10.51
C MET A 1 -27.49 -0.22 -11.68
N SER A 2 -26.18 0.09 -11.68
CA SER A 2 -25.31 -0.06 -12.85
C SER A 2 -24.03 -0.78 -12.47
N GLY A 3 -23.72 -1.84 -13.22
CA GLY A 3 -22.36 -2.28 -13.55
C GLY A 3 -21.49 -2.78 -12.40
N VAL A 4 -21.84 -3.92 -11.82
CA VAL A 4 -20.79 -4.81 -11.30
C VAL A 4 -20.49 -5.76 -12.46
N ASP A 5 -19.57 -5.35 -13.32
CA ASP A 5 -19.11 -6.15 -14.46
C ASP A 5 -18.70 -7.55 -13.98
N GLY A 6 -19.31 -8.56 -14.60
CA GLY A 6 -19.17 -9.99 -14.30
C GLY A 6 -17.81 -10.59 -14.66
N VAL A 7 -16.71 -9.88 -14.40
CA VAL A 7 -15.33 -10.37 -14.61
C VAL A 7 -14.90 -11.35 -13.52
N HIS A 8 -15.58 -11.34 -12.38
CA HIS A 8 -15.28 -12.23 -11.24
C HIS A 8 -16.35 -13.30 -10.99
N GLU A 9 -17.49 -13.26 -11.69
CA GLU A 9 -18.48 -14.35 -11.68
C GLU A 9 -17.85 -15.58 -12.34
N GLY A 10 -17.49 -16.57 -11.51
CA GLY A 10 -16.87 -17.82 -11.95
C GLY A 10 -15.35 -17.86 -11.89
N MET A 11 -14.68 -16.82 -11.37
CA MET A 11 -13.24 -16.90 -11.09
C MET A 11 -13.02 -17.79 -9.85
N PRO A 12 -12.19 -18.85 -9.94
CA PRO A 12 -11.87 -19.67 -8.78
C PRO A 12 -11.15 -18.82 -7.73
N VAL A 13 -11.33 -19.14 -6.44
CA VAL A 13 -10.68 -18.44 -5.31
C VAL A 13 -9.19 -18.23 -5.57
N ARG A 14 -8.49 -19.27 -6.06
CA ARG A 14 -7.09 -19.20 -6.46
C ARG A 14 -6.76 -18.08 -7.46
N GLY A 15 -7.61 -17.88 -8.47
CA GLY A 15 -7.45 -16.80 -9.45
C GLY A 15 -7.60 -15.42 -8.82
N ILE A 16 -8.52 -15.28 -7.86
CA ILE A 16 -8.70 -14.04 -7.10
C ILE A 16 -7.47 -13.76 -6.23
N LEU A 17 -6.95 -14.77 -5.56
CA LEU A 17 -5.74 -14.66 -4.74
C LEU A 17 -4.51 -14.27 -5.57
N ALA A 18 -4.35 -14.84 -6.76
CA ALA A 18 -3.31 -14.44 -7.71
C ALA A 18 -3.46 -12.97 -8.14
N HIS A 19 -4.70 -12.51 -8.37
CA HIS A 19 -4.96 -11.10 -8.67
C HIS A 19 -4.66 -10.19 -7.48
N VAL A 20 -5.00 -10.60 -6.26
CA VAL A 20 -4.65 -9.87 -5.02
C VAL A 20 -3.13 -9.68 -4.93
N LYS A 21 -2.35 -10.74 -5.14
CA LYS A 21 -0.88 -10.67 -5.15
C LYS A 21 -0.38 -9.68 -6.20
N HIS A 22 -0.89 -9.77 -7.42
CA HIS A 22 -0.53 -8.84 -8.49
C HIS A 22 -0.82 -7.37 -8.14
N VAL A 23 -1.97 -7.11 -7.51
CA VAL A 23 -2.33 -5.76 -7.04
C VAL A 23 -1.37 -5.26 -5.95
N GLN A 24 -0.94 -6.12 -5.02
CA GLN A 24 0.04 -5.74 -3.99
C GLN A 24 1.42 -5.44 -4.58
N GLU A 25 1.87 -6.19 -5.58
CA GLU A 25 3.09 -5.85 -6.31
C GLU A 25 2.98 -4.49 -7.00
N GLY A 26 1.80 -4.17 -7.55
CA GLY A 26 1.49 -2.86 -8.10
C GLY A 26 1.65 -1.73 -7.08
N ARG A 27 1.11 -1.91 -5.87
CA ARG A 27 1.27 -0.96 -4.76
C ARG A 27 2.72 -0.81 -4.32
N ALA A 28 3.44 -1.91 -4.16
CA ALA A 28 4.86 -1.88 -3.78
C ALA A 28 5.67 -1.03 -4.78
N ARG A 29 5.42 -1.19 -6.09
CA ARG A 29 6.03 -0.35 -7.13
C ARG A 29 5.62 1.12 -7.01
N ALA A 30 4.35 1.42 -6.74
CA ALA A 30 3.88 2.79 -6.57
C ALA A 30 4.56 3.49 -5.38
N TYR A 31 4.65 2.83 -4.22
CA TYR A 31 5.38 3.37 -3.06
C TYR A 31 6.86 3.58 -3.35
N SER A 32 7.52 2.62 -4.00
CA SER A 32 8.94 2.73 -4.33
C SER A 32 9.21 3.88 -5.29
N ARG A 33 8.38 4.10 -6.31
CA ARG A 33 8.49 5.27 -7.20
C ARG A 33 8.30 6.57 -6.43
N TRP A 34 7.29 6.64 -5.57
CA TRP A 34 7.00 7.85 -4.81
C TRP A 34 8.14 8.23 -3.84
N ASP A 35 8.71 7.27 -3.11
CA ASP A 35 9.86 7.54 -2.22
C ASP A 35 11.11 7.95 -3.03
N ALA A 36 11.36 7.34 -4.19
CA ALA A 36 12.46 7.72 -5.07
C ALA A 36 12.31 9.18 -5.58
N GLU A 37 11.12 9.57 -6.00
CA GLU A 37 10.82 10.94 -6.42
C GLU A 37 10.93 11.94 -5.26
N PHE A 38 10.48 11.58 -4.06
CA PHE A 38 10.69 12.39 -2.86
C PHE A 38 12.18 12.64 -2.58
N VAL A 39 13.03 11.62 -2.71
CA VAL A 39 14.49 11.75 -2.53
C VAL A 39 15.09 12.66 -3.60
N GLN A 40 14.67 12.54 -4.86
CA GLN A 40 15.14 13.42 -5.92
C GLN A 40 14.74 14.88 -5.69
N TRP A 41 13.48 15.12 -5.32
CA TRP A 41 12.96 16.45 -5.00
C TRP A 41 13.72 17.07 -3.84
N ARG A 42 13.89 16.31 -2.75
CA ARG A 42 14.62 16.77 -1.56
C ARG A 42 16.09 17.10 -1.88
N THR A 43 16.72 16.37 -2.79
CA THR A 43 18.11 16.62 -3.18
C THR A 43 18.26 17.69 -4.27
N GLY A 44 17.17 18.38 -4.63
CA GLY A 44 17.14 19.42 -5.65
C GLY A 44 17.36 18.91 -7.07
N ARG A 45 17.18 17.60 -7.31
CA ARG A 45 17.35 16.96 -8.63
C ARG A 45 16.08 17.03 -9.48
N THR A 46 14.93 17.24 -8.86
CA THR A 46 13.64 17.45 -9.52
C THR A 46 12.94 18.66 -8.92
N ASP A 47 12.01 19.24 -9.68
CA ASP A 47 11.23 20.39 -9.26
C ASP A 47 9.92 19.99 -8.55
N ASP A 48 9.25 20.98 -7.95
CA ASP A 48 7.97 20.77 -7.25
C ASP A 48 6.89 20.19 -8.16
N ARG A 49 6.93 20.50 -9.46
CA ARG A 49 5.94 20.03 -10.43
C ARG A 49 6.10 18.54 -10.70
N ALA A 50 7.33 18.07 -10.88
CA ALA A 50 7.64 16.66 -11.06
C ALA A 50 7.26 15.86 -9.82
N TYR A 51 7.57 16.36 -8.62
CA TYR A 51 7.18 15.71 -7.37
C TYR A 51 5.65 15.68 -7.18
N ALA A 52 4.95 16.76 -7.50
CA ALA A 52 3.49 16.82 -7.45
C ALA A 52 2.84 15.80 -8.40
N ALA A 53 3.39 15.65 -9.62
CA ALA A 53 2.93 14.64 -10.57
C ALA A 53 3.13 13.22 -10.02
N ALA A 54 4.29 12.93 -9.43
CA ALA A 54 4.57 11.65 -8.79
C ALA A 54 3.62 11.34 -7.63
N CYS A 55 3.26 12.34 -6.81
CA CYS A 55 2.27 12.20 -5.75
C CYS A 55 0.89 11.82 -6.32
N GLU A 56 0.46 12.49 -7.39
CA GLU A 56 -0.82 12.24 -8.03
C GLU A 56 -0.89 10.85 -8.70
N ASP A 57 0.20 10.41 -9.32
CA ASP A 57 0.28 9.08 -9.90
C ASP A 57 0.27 8.00 -8.81
N ALA A 58 1.04 8.16 -7.73
CA ALA A 58 1.01 7.24 -6.60
C ALA A 58 -0.40 7.17 -5.95
N ARG A 59 -1.04 8.32 -5.77
CA ARG A 59 -2.42 8.40 -5.26
C ARG A 59 -3.40 7.64 -6.16
N ARG A 60 -3.29 7.80 -7.48
CA ARG A 60 -4.14 7.11 -8.46
C ARG A 60 -3.95 5.61 -8.40
N ASP A 61 -2.70 5.14 -8.43
CA ASP A 61 -2.35 3.72 -8.40
C ASP A 61 -2.86 3.04 -7.12
N ILE A 62 -2.62 3.67 -5.97
CA ILE A 62 -3.06 3.15 -4.67
C ILE A 62 -4.59 3.13 -4.59
N GLN A 63 -5.27 4.17 -5.05
CA GLN A 63 -6.73 4.23 -5.04
C GLN A 63 -7.36 3.17 -5.96
N GLN A 64 -6.80 2.96 -7.15
CA GLN A 64 -7.25 1.91 -8.07
C GLN A 64 -7.07 0.53 -7.46
N ALA A 65 -5.90 0.26 -6.88
CA ALA A 65 -5.61 -0.97 -6.16
C ALA A 65 -6.61 -1.20 -5.01
N SER A 66 -6.89 -0.18 -4.19
CA SER A 66 -7.86 -0.27 -3.09
C SER A 66 -9.27 -0.57 -3.58
N THR A 67 -9.69 0.08 -4.65
CA THR A 67 -11.01 -0.14 -5.25
C THR A 67 -11.15 -1.57 -5.76
N SER A 68 -10.13 -2.09 -6.44
CA SER A 68 -10.11 -3.49 -6.92
C SER A 68 -10.20 -4.47 -5.74
N MET A 69 -9.41 -4.24 -4.69
CA MET A 69 -9.36 -5.12 -3.52
C MET A 69 -10.64 -5.14 -2.70
N ILE A 70 -11.30 -3.99 -2.52
CA ILE A 70 -12.59 -3.90 -1.83
C ILE A 70 -13.66 -4.70 -2.57
N LYS A 71 -13.70 -4.60 -3.91
CA LYS A 71 -14.63 -5.38 -4.73
C LYS A 71 -14.41 -6.89 -4.55
N LEU A 72 -13.16 -7.34 -4.59
CA LEU A 72 -12.81 -8.75 -4.41
C LEU A 72 -13.13 -9.27 -3.01
N ALA A 73 -12.80 -8.50 -1.96
CA ALA A 73 -13.14 -8.85 -0.59
C ALA A 73 -14.66 -8.97 -0.40
N THR A 74 -15.42 -8.02 -0.95
CA THR A 74 -16.88 -8.01 -0.86
C THR A 74 -17.46 -9.26 -1.54
N TRP A 75 -17.00 -9.55 -2.76
CA TRP A 75 -17.45 -10.72 -3.50
C TRP A 75 -17.13 -12.03 -2.76
N LEU A 76 -15.89 -12.21 -2.30
CA LEU A 76 -15.46 -13.41 -1.57
C LEU A 76 -16.28 -13.62 -0.30
N SER A 77 -16.60 -12.53 0.41
CA SER A 77 -17.43 -12.57 1.62
C SER A 77 -18.88 -13.02 1.36
N THR A 78 -19.34 -13.00 0.11
CA THR A 78 -20.67 -13.51 -0.28
C THR A 78 -20.66 -14.96 -0.76
N THR A 79 -19.50 -15.60 -0.82
CA THR A 79 -19.34 -16.99 -1.27
C THR A 79 -19.00 -17.91 -0.09
N PRO A 80 -19.62 -19.11 0.03
CA PRO A 80 -19.36 -20.02 1.15
C PRO A 80 -17.88 -20.38 1.34
N ASP A 81 -17.16 -20.60 0.23
CA ASP A 81 -15.75 -21.02 0.24
C ASP A 81 -14.77 -19.83 0.29
N GLY A 82 -15.28 -18.60 0.13
CA GLY A 82 -14.46 -17.39 0.05
C GLY A 82 -14.49 -16.52 1.30
N GLU A 83 -15.34 -16.82 2.29
CA GLU A 83 -15.59 -15.92 3.42
C GLU A 83 -14.31 -15.63 4.26
N SER A 84 -13.50 -16.66 4.51
CA SER A 84 -12.20 -16.52 5.20
C SER A 84 -11.23 -15.63 4.41
N TRP A 85 -11.14 -15.83 3.10
CA TRP A 85 -10.31 -15.02 2.20
C TRP A 85 -10.82 -13.58 2.09
N GLY A 86 -12.14 -13.36 2.08
CA GLY A 86 -12.75 -12.04 2.11
C GLY A 86 -12.35 -11.26 3.37
N ARG A 87 -12.35 -11.92 4.54
CA ARG A 87 -11.83 -11.34 5.80
C ARG A 87 -10.34 -11.03 5.73
N LEU A 88 -9.53 -11.96 5.24
CA LEU A 88 -8.07 -11.79 5.14
C LEU A 88 -7.70 -10.63 4.20
N ILE A 89 -8.36 -10.52 3.04
CA ILE A 89 -8.17 -9.41 2.10
C ILE A 89 -8.63 -8.09 2.71
N THR A 90 -9.71 -8.10 3.51
CA THR A 90 -10.14 -6.90 4.24
C THR A 90 -9.09 -6.47 5.28
N GLN A 91 -8.47 -7.41 5.99
CA GLN A 91 -7.35 -7.12 6.88
C GLN A 91 -6.18 -6.53 6.11
N LEU A 92 -5.79 -7.13 4.98
CA LEU A 92 -4.74 -6.62 4.11
C LEU A 92 -5.02 -5.17 3.66
N GLN A 93 -6.27 -4.81 3.38
CA GLN A 93 -6.64 -3.41 3.08
C GLN A 93 -6.46 -2.47 4.27
N ARG A 94 -6.72 -2.92 5.49
CA ARG A 94 -6.50 -2.11 6.69
C ARG A 94 -5.02 -1.88 6.93
N CYS A 95 -4.19 -2.93 6.81
CA CYS A 95 -2.74 -2.81 6.92
C CYS A 95 -2.18 -1.87 5.84
N GLU A 96 -2.63 -2.00 4.59
CA GLU A 96 -2.20 -1.12 3.50
C GLU A 96 -2.64 0.34 3.69
N LYS A 97 -3.84 0.59 4.22
CA LYS A 97 -4.24 1.94 4.64
C LYS A 97 -3.31 2.50 5.71
N ARG A 98 -2.99 1.69 6.73
CA ARG A 98 -2.10 2.10 7.83
C ARG A 98 -0.68 2.40 7.34
N LYS A 99 -0.16 1.57 6.44
CA LYS A 99 1.12 1.77 5.76
C LYS A 99 1.15 3.08 4.98
N PHE A 100 0.08 3.39 4.25
CA PHE A 100 -0.04 4.67 3.55
C PHE A 100 0.04 5.85 4.50
N GLU A 101 -0.76 5.86 5.58
CA GLU A 101 -0.77 6.91 6.59
C GLU A 101 0.62 7.16 7.20
N LEU A 102 1.30 6.08 7.61
CA LEU A 102 2.64 6.15 8.18
C LEU A 102 3.70 6.59 7.14
N THR A 103 3.55 6.20 5.88
CA THR A 103 4.45 6.64 4.80
C THR A 103 4.32 8.14 4.56
N VAL A 104 3.09 8.66 4.50
CA VAL A 104 2.82 10.10 4.41
C VAL A 104 3.43 10.83 5.61
N GLU A 105 3.17 10.35 6.82
CA GLU A 105 3.70 10.96 8.06
C GLU A 105 5.24 11.03 8.02
N ARG A 106 5.90 9.94 7.61
CA ARG A 106 7.36 9.90 7.47
C ARG A 106 7.87 10.91 6.44
N ILE A 107 7.21 11.03 5.30
CA ILE A 107 7.58 12.01 4.26
C ILE A 107 7.44 13.44 4.78
N MET A 108 6.36 13.74 5.52
CA MET A 108 6.14 15.06 6.12
C MET A 108 7.21 15.40 7.17
N LEU A 109 7.56 14.45 8.06
CA LEU A 109 8.65 14.63 9.03
C LEU A 109 9.98 14.91 8.32
N ARG A 110 10.27 14.13 7.26
CA ARG A 110 11.46 14.32 6.44
C ARG A 110 11.46 15.69 5.76
N ALA A 111 10.33 16.17 5.25
CA ALA A 111 10.23 17.50 4.65
C ALA A 111 10.41 18.63 5.69
N GLN A 112 9.87 18.48 6.89
CA GLN A 112 10.01 19.44 8.00
C GLN A 112 11.47 19.61 8.45
N ALA A 113 12.26 18.54 8.40
CA ALA A 113 13.68 18.58 8.76
C ALA A 113 14.56 19.40 7.78
N GLY A 114 14.05 19.83 6.62
CA GLY A 114 14.81 20.65 5.66
C GLY A 114 16.06 19.97 5.06
N ASN A 115 16.99 20.76 4.51
CA ASN A 115 18.27 20.26 3.98
C ASN A 115 19.29 19.91 5.07
N ASP A 116 19.12 20.43 6.29
CA ASP A 116 20.02 20.16 7.42
C ASP A 116 19.44 19.08 8.33
N LEU A 117 19.59 17.82 7.92
CA LEU A 117 19.54 16.69 8.86
C LEU A 117 20.63 16.78 9.95
N GLU A 118 21.53 17.77 9.86
CA GLU A 118 22.52 18.11 10.89
C GLU A 118 21.99 19.03 11.99
N VAL A 119 20.80 19.64 11.86
CA VAL A 119 20.15 20.31 12.99
C VAL A 119 19.44 19.24 13.82
N ARG A 120 20.09 18.87 14.91
CA ARG A 120 19.75 17.85 15.91
C ARG A 120 18.42 18.12 16.62
N ASP A 121 17.31 18.09 15.90
CA ASP A 121 15.99 18.01 16.52
C ASP A 121 15.75 16.55 16.95
N ALA A 122 16.17 16.27 18.20
CA ALA A 122 16.01 14.97 18.82
C ALA A 122 14.53 14.53 18.87
N GLU A 123 13.59 15.46 18.88
CA GLU A 123 12.16 15.16 18.85
C GLU A 123 11.73 14.67 17.47
N LEU A 124 12.14 15.34 16.39
CA LEU A 124 11.88 14.88 15.02
C LEU A 124 12.51 13.51 14.74
N LEU A 125 13.74 13.27 15.21
CA LEU A 125 14.41 11.98 15.08
C LEU A 125 13.69 10.88 15.88
N CYS A 126 13.23 11.18 17.09
CA CYS A 126 12.45 10.25 17.91
C CYS A 126 11.13 9.89 17.20
N ARG A 127 10.42 10.88 16.66
CA ARG A 127 9.19 10.67 15.89
C ARG A 127 9.44 9.84 14.63
N GLU A 128 10.50 10.12 13.87
CA GLU A 128 10.86 9.30 12.71
C GLU A 128 11.13 7.84 13.11
N CYS A 129 11.85 7.60 14.22
CA CYS A 129 12.08 6.25 14.71
C CYS A 129 10.78 5.51 15.06
N VAL A 130 9.81 6.17 15.70
CA VAL A 130 8.49 5.61 16.02
C VAL A 130 7.73 5.24 14.74
N VAL A 131 7.68 6.16 13.76
CA VAL A 131 7.01 5.92 12.49
C VAL A 131 7.65 4.78 11.71
N ARG A 132 9.00 4.69 11.70
CA ARG A 132 9.73 3.60 11.05
C ARG A 132 9.43 2.24 11.68
N ARG A 133 9.32 2.18 13.02
CA ARG A 133 8.94 0.95 13.70
C ARG A 133 7.52 0.54 13.32
N GLY A 134 6.56 1.46 13.40
CA GLY A 134 5.19 1.18 12.98
C GLY A 134 5.07 0.76 11.51
N LEU A 135 5.91 1.32 10.61
CA LEU A 135 5.98 0.87 9.23
C LEU A 135 6.49 -0.57 9.11
N ALA A 136 7.54 -0.92 9.86
CA ALA A 136 8.09 -2.27 9.86
C ALA A 136 7.03 -3.28 10.34
N ASP A 137 6.39 -3.00 11.49
CA ASP A 137 5.35 -3.87 12.05
C ASP A 137 4.20 -4.12 11.05
N VAL A 138 3.72 -3.06 10.38
CA VAL A 138 2.64 -3.18 9.38
C VAL A 138 3.10 -3.91 8.12
N ILE A 139 4.36 -3.74 7.70
CA ILE A 139 4.92 -4.46 6.54
C ILE A 139 5.03 -5.95 6.86
N ASP A 140 5.43 -6.31 8.07
CA ASP A 140 5.50 -7.71 8.51
C ASP A 140 4.10 -8.34 8.49
N GLU A 141 3.08 -7.66 9.01
CA GLU A 141 1.68 -8.13 8.92
C GLU A 141 1.20 -8.32 7.45
N ILE A 142 1.59 -7.42 6.55
CA ILE A 142 1.26 -7.55 5.13
C ILE A 142 1.95 -8.78 4.53
N ASN A 143 3.22 -8.99 4.86
CA ASN A 143 3.99 -10.13 4.36
C ASN A 143 3.41 -11.46 4.86
N ASP A 144 3.03 -11.55 6.13
CA ASP A 144 2.37 -12.75 6.70
C ASP A 144 1.08 -13.11 5.95
N ILE A 145 0.30 -12.10 5.55
CA ILE A 145 -0.91 -12.31 4.74
C ILE A 145 -0.54 -12.76 3.32
N LEU A 146 0.47 -12.13 2.71
CA LEU A 146 0.92 -12.47 1.37
C LEU A 146 1.51 -13.89 1.29
N GLU A 147 2.18 -14.36 2.34
CA GLU A 147 2.68 -15.73 2.44
C GLU A 147 1.54 -16.76 2.49
N GLN A 148 0.48 -16.48 3.24
CA GLN A 148 -0.73 -17.32 3.25
C GLN A 148 -1.39 -17.39 1.87
N ILE A 149 -1.49 -16.25 1.20
CA ILE A 149 -2.00 -16.16 -0.17
C ILE A 149 -1.13 -16.97 -1.13
N GLU A 150 0.20 -16.86 -1.01
CA GLU A 150 1.14 -17.57 -1.86
C GLU A 150 1.05 -19.09 -1.69
N PHE A 151 0.93 -19.55 -0.45
CA PHE A 151 0.75 -20.96 -0.14
C PHE A 151 -0.51 -21.51 -0.83
N GLU A 152 -1.64 -20.83 -0.72
CA GLU A 152 -2.90 -21.26 -1.34
C GLU A 152 -2.84 -21.27 -2.88
N ILE A 153 -2.10 -20.32 -3.48
CA ILE A 153 -1.93 -20.29 -4.93
C ILE A 153 -1.23 -21.55 -5.45
N HIS A 154 -0.30 -22.10 -4.67
CA HIS A 154 0.58 -23.21 -5.07
C HIS A 154 0.21 -24.57 -4.46
N ALA A 155 -0.76 -24.62 -3.54
CA ALA A 155 -1.32 -25.86 -2.97
C ALA A 155 -2.06 -26.71 -4.03
#